data_AF-A0A8J6L0U2-F1
#
_entry.id   AF-A0A8J6L0U2-F1
#
_cell.length_a   1.000
_cell.length_b   1.000
_cell.length_c   1.000
_cell.angle_alpha   90.00
_cell.angle_beta   90.00
_cell.angle_gamma   90.00
#
_symmetry.space_group_name_H-M   'P 1'
#
loop_
_entity.id
_entity.type
_entity.pdbx_description
1 polymer ?
#
loop_
_entity_poly.entity_id
_entity_poly.type
_entity_poly.pdbx_seq_one_letter_code
_entity_poly.pdbx_strand_id
1 'polypeptide(L)'
;MANYEFSQVSGDRPCCHLSRKAKICLGVGLVVLIASVVTVVIVLWPRAPMVWKGKPTPKHFSELFLGRCLVYTQILRPEMSDHDCKKILSTFKRAFVSKNPCNITGEDYEPLIKLVTQTVPCDKTLFWSKSKHLAHQYTSVQGKMFTLEDTLLGYIADDLKWCGDPSTSDLNYDSCPHWSENCPNNPVTVFWKEISKKSPEEDMTTTMVDEEAKDSEVKDEKEVQASFWKSLLSGPSPAPLCRGHREPCVMRIVKKSGPNLGRHFYVCARPQGPPNDPSSSCNFFLWSRTR
;
A
#
# COMPACT_ATOMS: atom_id res chain seq x y z
N MET A 1 8.28 47.57 -108.55
CA MET A 1 8.82 48.54 -107.57
C MET A 1 7.61 49.28 -107.01
N ALA A 2 7.30 49.41 -105.73
CA ALA A 2 7.83 49.03 -104.42
C ALA A 2 6.60 49.25 -103.47
N ASN A 3 6.40 48.71 -102.27
CA ASN A 3 7.22 48.07 -101.26
C ASN A 3 6.31 47.06 -100.51
N TYR A 4 6.83 45.88 -100.24
CA TYR A 4 6.27 44.98 -99.22
C TYR A 4 6.82 45.44 -97.87
N GLU A 5 5.94 45.90 -96.97
CA GLU A 5 6.28 46.01 -95.54
C GLU A 5 5.93 44.70 -94.85
N PHE A 6 6.97 43.96 -94.44
CA PHE A 6 6.85 42.90 -93.45
C PHE A 6 6.88 43.52 -92.06
N SER A 7 5.78 43.41 -91.31
CA SER A 7 5.80 43.63 -89.86
C SER A 7 6.13 42.35 -89.13
N GLN A 8 7.04 42.46 -88.15
CA GLN A 8 7.59 41.36 -87.37
C GLN A 8 6.57 40.68 -86.45
N VAL A 9 6.81 39.38 -86.27
CA VAL A 9 6.24 38.48 -85.26
C VAL A 9 6.27 39.10 -83.86
N SER A 10 5.12 39.13 -83.17
CA SER A 10 5.05 39.36 -81.73
C SER A 10 4.62 38.06 -81.06
N GLY A 11 5.51 37.56 -80.19
CA GLY A 11 5.53 36.21 -79.65
C GLY A 11 4.36 35.81 -78.77
N ASP A 12 4.39 34.52 -78.42
CA ASP A 12 3.54 33.81 -77.46
C ASP A 12 3.06 34.72 -76.32
N ARG A 13 1.73 34.80 -76.14
CA ARG A 13 1.14 35.38 -74.93
C ARG A 13 1.40 34.43 -73.76
N PRO A 14 2.18 34.81 -72.73
CA PRO A 14 2.23 34.05 -71.50
C PRO A 14 0.90 34.25 -70.77
N CYS A 15 0.20 33.14 -70.51
CA CYS A 15 -0.98 33.12 -69.65
C CYS A 15 -0.69 33.85 -68.33
N CYS A 16 -1.64 34.70 -67.93
CA CYS A 16 -1.75 35.49 -66.70
C CYS A 16 -0.60 35.31 -65.68
N HIS A 17 0.32 36.27 -65.65
CA HIS A 17 1.30 36.38 -64.57
C HIS A 17 0.56 36.72 -63.26
N LEU A 18 0.30 35.70 -62.44
CA LEU A 18 -0.35 35.86 -61.13
C LEU A 18 0.41 36.93 -60.33
N SER A 19 -0.29 37.99 -59.91
CA SER A 19 0.31 39.13 -59.20
C SER A 19 1.16 38.66 -58.02
N ARG A 20 2.29 39.32 -57.76
CA ARG A 20 3.19 39.01 -56.64
C ARG A 20 2.43 38.92 -55.31
N LYS A 21 1.37 39.73 -55.15
CA LYS A 21 0.47 39.72 -54.00
C LYS A 21 -0.35 38.42 -53.91
N ALA A 22 -0.89 37.93 -55.03
CA ALA A 22 -1.64 36.69 -55.10
C ALA A 22 -0.76 35.46 -54.81
N LYS A 23 0.50 35.46 -55.28
CA LYS A 23 1.49 34.42 -54.95
C LYS A 23 1.83 34.41 -53.44
N ILE A 24 1.97 35.58 -52.82
CA ILE A 24 2.19 35.70 -51.37
C ILE A 24 0.96 35.22 -50.59
N CYS A 25 -0.26 35.62 -50.98
CA CYS A 25 -1.49 35.18 -50.32
C CYS A 25 -1.69 33.66 -50.41
N LEU A 26 -1.41 33.04 -51.56
CA LEU A 26 -1.44 31.58 -51.73
C LEU A 26 -0.39 30.88 -50.87
N GLY A 27 0.84 31.42 -50.82
CA GLY A 27 1.91 30.88 -49.98
C GLY A 27 1.56 30.95 -48.48
N VAL A 28 1.05 32.09 -48.01
CA VAL A 28 0.62 32.26 -46.61
C VAL A 28 -0.57 31.36 -46.30
N GLY A 29 -1.56 31.28 -47.19
CA GLY A 29 -2.71 30.39 -47.03
C GLY A 29 -2.32 28.91 -46.95
N LEU A 30 -1.37 28.48 -47.78
CA LEU A 30 -0.84 27.12 -47.75
C LEU A 30 -0.08 26.84 -46.44
N VAL A 31 0.73 27.78 -45.96
CA VAL A 31 1.44 27.64 -44.67
C VAL A 31 0.46 27.55 -43.50
N VAL A 32 -0.60 28.37 -43.50
CA VAL A 32 -1.64 28.30 -42.46
C VAL A 32 -2.40 26.98 -42.52
N LEU A 33 -2.73 26.48 -43.72
CA LEU A 33 -3.36 25.17 -43.89
C LEU A 33 -2.45 24.05 -43.37
N ILE A 34 -1.17 24.03 -43.76
CA ILE A 34 -0.21 23.03 -43.28
C ILE A 34 -0.07 23.10 -41.76
N ALA A 35 0.07 24.31 -41.19
CA ALA A 35 0.14 24.49 -39.75
C ALA A 35 -1.13 23.98 -39.05
N SER A 36 -2.31 24.22 -39.62
CA SER A 36 -3.59 23.73 -39.08
C SER A 36 -3.72 22.20 -39.14
N VAL A 37 -3.24 21.57 -40.22
CA VAL A 37 -3.23 20.12 -40.35
C VAL A 37 -2.23 19.52 -39.36
N VAL A 38 -1.05 20.12 -39.22
CA VAL A 38 -0.03 19.68 -38.26
C VAL A 38 -0.54 19.80 -36.82
N THR A 39 -1.22 20.89 -36.45
CA THR A 39 -1.78 21.02 -35.10
C THR A 39 -2.89 20.01 -34.84
N VAL A 40 -3.80 19.79 -35.79
CA VAL A 40 -4.85 18.76 -35.68
C VAL A 40 -4.23 17.37 -35.54
N VAL A 41 -3.21 17.04 -36.33
CA VAL A 41 -2.49 15.76 -36.26
C VAL A 41 -1.78 15.60 -34.91
N ILE A 42 -1.14 16.64 -34.37
CA ILE A 42 -0.48 16.60 -33.05
C ILE A 42 -1.49 16.43 -31.91
N VAL A 43 -2.66 17.09 -31.99
CA VAL A 43 -3.70 17.00 -30.96
C VAL A 43 -4.43 15.65 -31.01
N LEU A 44 -4.64 15.10 -32.20
CA LEU A 44 -5.36 13.84 -32.40
C LEU A 44 -4.44 12.61 -32.40
N TRP A 45 -3.11 12.77 -32.38
CA TRP A 45 -2.21 11.63 -32.23
C TRP A 45 -2.38 11.02 -30.84
N PRO A 46 -2.73 9.72 -30.72
CA PRO A 46 -2.81 9.07 -29.42
C PRO A 46 -1.43 9.14 -28.76
N ARG A 47 -1.33 9.84 -27.62
CA ARG A 47 -0.13 9.75 -26.78
C ARG A 47 -0.07 8.32 -26.27
N ALA A 48 1.03 7.63 -26.56
CA ALA A 48 1.25 6.30 -26.01
C ALA A 48 1.23 6.38 -24.46
N PRO A 49 0.61 5.41 -23.77
CA PRO A 49 0.64 5.36 -22.32
C PRO A 49 2.08 5.35 -21.81
N MET A 50 2.31 5.97 -20.65
CA MET A 50 3.61 5.90 -20.02
C MET A 50 3.91 4.47 -19.56
N VAL A 51 5.10 3.99 -19.93
CA VAL A 51 5.61 2.67 -19.56
C VAL A 51 6.62 2.80 -18.43
N TRP A 52 6.45 1.99 -17.39
CA TRP A 52 7.22 1.98 -16.16
C TRP A 52 7.81 0.59 -15.88
N LYS A 53 8.76 0.52 -14.94
CA LYS A 53 9.43 -0.74 -14.59
C LYS A 53 8.78 -1.51 -13.45
N GLY A 54 7.90 -0.87 -12.68
CA GLY A 54 7.20 -1.50 -11.57
C GLY A 54 6.00 -2.33 -12.01
N LYS A 55 5.48 -3.13 -11.06
CA LYS A 55 4.31 -3.98 -11.29
C LYS A 55 3.08 -3.14 -11.65
N PRO A 56 2.23 -3.62 -12.58
CA PRO A 56 1.02 -2.91 -12.98
C PRO A 56 -0.03 -2.90 -11.87
N THR A 57 -1.04 -2.05 -12.07
CA THR A 57 -2.30 -2.16 -11.34
C THR A 57 -2.92 -3.54 -11.57
N PRO A 58 -3.38 -4.27 -10.53
CA PRO A 58 -4.11 -5.53 -10.70
C PRO A 58 -5.34 -5.37 -11.59
N LYS A 59 -5.60 -6.37 -12.44
CA LYS A 59 -6.87 -6.43 -13.18
C LYS A 59 -8.04 -6.48 -12.19
N HIS A 60 -9.16 -5.87 -12.56
CA HIS A 60 -10.34 -5.75 -11.69
C HIS A 60 -10.06 -5.03 -10.36
N PHE A 61 -9.17 -4.04 -10.38
CA PHE A 61 -8.81 -3.25 -9.19
C PHE A 61 -10.04 -2.67 -8.47
N SER A 62 -11.01 -2.14 -9.22
CA SER A 62 -12.20 -1.51 -8.65
C SER A 62 -13.07 -2.54 -7.92
N GLU A 63 -13.20 -3.74 -8.47
CA GLU A 63 -13.95 -4.84 -7.87
C GLU A 63 -13.24 -5.39 -6.61
N LEU A 64 -11.91 -5.53 -6.65
CA LEU A 64 -11.11 -5.90 -5.48
C LEU A 64 -11.27 -4.87 -4.35
N PHE A 65 -11.20 -3.58 -4.69
CA PHE A 65 -11.38 -2.49 -3.75
C PHE A 65 -12.77 -2.53 -3.11
N LEU A 66 -13.83 -2.60 -3.92
CA LEU A 66 -15.21 -2.63 -3.42
C LEU A 66 -15.47 -3.88 -2.58
N GLY A 67 -14.98 -5.04 -3.02
CA GLY A 67 -15.11 -6.29 -2.29
C GLY A 67 -14.47 -6.19 -0.90
N ARG A 68 -13.23 -5.70 -0.82
CA ARG A 68 -12.53 -5.52 0.46
C ARG A 68 -13.19 -4.49 1.36
N CYS A 69 -13.64 -3.37 0.79
CA CYS A 69 -14.35 -2.34 1.54
C CYS A 69 -15.64 -2.90 2.16
N LEU A 70 -16.45 -3.62 1.38
CA LEU A 70 -17.70 -4.22 1.86
C LEU A 70 -17.44 -5.32 2.90
N VAL A 71 -16.45 -6.19 2.70
CA VAL A 71 -16.06 -7.19 3.70
C VAL A 71 -15.67 -6.51 5.01
N TYR A 72 -14.87 -5.45 4.93
CA TYR A 72 -14.42 -4.75 6.13
C TYR A 72 -15.60 -4.06 6.85
N THR A 73 -16.40 -3.26 6.15
CA THR A 73 -17.47 -2.45 6.78
C THR A 73 -18.69 -3.27 7.19
N GLN A 74 -18.97 -4.40 6.53
CA GLN A 74 -20.17 -5.19 6.80
C GLN A 74 -19.91 -6.43 7.66
N ILE A 75 -18.69 -6.99 7.62
CA ILE A 75 -18.37 -8.26 8.30
C ILE A 75 -17.36 -8.04 9.43
N LEU A 76 -16.23 -7.37 9.15
CA LEU A 76 -15.15 -7.25 10.13
C LEU A 76 -15.40 -6.15 11.17
N ARG A 77 -15.97 -5.02 10.73
CA ARG A 77 -16.26 -3.82 11.53
C ARG A 77 -17.64 -3.25 11.19
N PRO A 78 -18.74 -3.90 11.63
CA PRO A 78 -20.10 -3.42 11.39
C PRO A 78 -20.37 -2.00 11.90
N GLU A 79 -19.56 -1.51 12.85
CA GLU A 79 -19.63 -0.14 13.35
C GLU A 79 -19.33 0.91 12.28
N MET A 80 -18.71 0.53 11.16
CA MET A 80 -18.43 1.39 10.00
C MET A 80 -19.29 1.04 8.78
N SER A 81 -20.43 0.38 9.00
CA SER A 81 -21.37 -0.01 7.93
C SER A 81 -22.01 1.17 7.19
N ASP A 82 -21.97 2.36 7.76
CA ASP A 82 -22.47 3.63 7.20
C ASP A 82 -21.57 4.20 6.09
N HIS A 83 -20.33 3.71 5.99
CA HIS A 83 -19.37 4.18 5.00
C HIS A 83 -19.73 3.70 3.58
N ASP A 84 -19.98 4.65 2.68
CA ASP A 84 -20.26 4.36 1.27
C ASP A 84 -18.97 3.95 0.52
N CYS A 85 -18.81 2.64 0.32
CA CYS A 85 -17.67 2.07 -0.40
C CYS A 85 -17.50 2.59 -1.84
N LYS A 86 -18.59 2.97 -2.54
CA LYS A 86 -18.48 3.56 -3.88
C LYS A 86 -17.93 4.98 -3.79
N LYS A 87 -18.39 5.75 -2.81
CA LYS A 87 -17.85 7.10 -2.53
C LYS A 87 -16.39 7.03 -2.14
N ILE A 88 -16.00 6.08 -1.29
CA ILE A 88 -14.60 5.84 -0.92
C ILE A 88 -13.76 5.51 -2.16
N LEU A 89 -14.17 4.54 -2.98
CA LEU A 89 -13.46 4.19 -4.22
C LEU A 89 -13.31 5.39 -5.16
N SER A 90 -14.38 6.16 -5.37
CA SER A 90 -14.33 7.33 -6.26
C SER A 90 -13.39 8.41 -5.74
N THR A 91 -13.34 8.62 -4.43
CA THR A 91 -12.44 9.58 -3.77
C THR A 91 -11.00 9.08 -3.80
N PHE A 92 -10.79 7.78 -3.60
CA PHE A 92 -9.49 7.12 -3.74
C PHE A 92 -8.93 7.29 -5.17
N LYS A 93 -9.71 6.99 -6.21
CA LYS A 93 -9.29 7.14 -7.60
C LYS A 93 -8.95 8.59 -7.95
N ARG A 94 -9.71 9.57 -7.45
CA ARG A 94 -9.48 11.01 -7.69
C ARG A 94 -8.09 11.49 -7.23
N ALA A 95 -7.48 10.82 -6.26
CA ALA A 95 -6.15 11.17 -5.77
C ALA A 95 -5.08 11.03 -6.86
N PHE A 96 -5.18 10.07 -7.78
CA PHE A 96 -4.08 9.73 -8.71
C PHE A 96 -4.48 9.52 -10.17
N VAL A 97 -5.75 9.31 -10.49
CA VAL A 97 -6.20 9.15 -11.88
C VAL A 97 -6.02 10.45 -12.66
N SER A 98 -5.64 10.35 -13.93
CA SER A 98 -5.34 11.50 -14.81
C SER A 98 -4.22 12.42 -14.29
N LYS A 99 -3.35 11.92 -13.40
CA LYS A 99 -2.16 12.62 -12.91
C LYS A 99 -0.90 11.90 -13.31
N ASN A 100 0.22 12.63 -13.34
CA ASN A 100 1.52 12.02 -13.45
C ASN A 100 1.80 11.19 -12.18
N PRO A 101 2.05 9.87 -12.28
CA PRO A 101 2.21 9.00 -11.12
C PRO A 101 3.53 9.21 -10.38
N CYS A 102 4.40 10.14 -10.80
CA CYS A 102 5.55 10.60 -10.03
C CYS A 102 5.37 12.01 -9.42
N ASN A 103 4.18 12.61 -9.56
CA ASN A 103 3.85 13.92 -9.02
C ASN A 103 2.58 13.87 -8.15
N ILE A 104 2.48 12.82 -7.33
CA ILE A 104 1.41 12.67 -6.34
C ILE A 104 1.89 13.24 -5.01
N THR A 105 1.01 13.94 -4.30
CA THR A 105 1.31 14.56 -3.01
C THR A 105 0.35 14.10 -1.91
N GLY A 106 0.63 14.44 -0.64
CA GLY A 106 -0.20 14.02 0.47
C GLY A 106 -1.61 14.65 0.43
N GLU A 107 -1.69 15.89 -0.05
CA GLU A 107 -2.92 16.66 -0.23
C GLU A 107 -3.90 15.96 -1.19
N ASP A 108 -3.38 15.17 -2.14
CA ASP A 108 -4.21 14.40 -3.06
C ASP A 108 -5.04 13.32 -2.36
N TYR A 109 -4.53 12.74 -1.27
CA TYR A 109 -5.21 11.71 -0.47
C TYR A 109 -5.95 12.28 0.75
N GLU A 110 -5.71 13.54 1.12
CA GLU A 110 -6.38 14.17 2.25
C GLU A 110 -7.93 14.04 2.22
N PRO A 111 -8.62 14.21 1.07
CA PRO A 111 -10.08 14.02 1.01
C PRO A 111 -10.52 12.58 1.35
N LEU A 112 -9.72 11.58 0.94
CA LEU A 112 -10.00 10.18 1.25
C LEU A 112 -9.81 9.91 2.75
N ILE A 113 -8.72 10.41 3.31
CA ILE A 113 -8.37 10.19 4.72
C ILE A 113 -9.40 10.86 5.63
N LYS A 114 -9.88 12.06 5.28
CA LYS A 114 -10.99 12.71 5.99
C LYS A 114 -12.30 11.94 5.88
N LEU A 115 -12.56 11.33 4.72
CA LEU A 115 -13.77 10.53 4.49
C LEU A 115 -13.78 9.25 5.33
N VAL A 116 -12.62 8.63 5.56
CA VAL A 116 -12.47 7.37 6.31
C VAL A 116 -11.79 7.66 7.65
N THR A 117 -12.44 8.48 8.47
CA THR A 117 -11.91 8.78 9.82
C THR A 117 -12.22 7.59 10.74
N GLN A 118 -11.22 6.75 10.98
CA GLN A 118 -11.29 5.62 11.90
C GLN A 118 -10.44 5.91 13.14
N THR A 119 -10.99 5.67 14.34
CA THR A 119 -10.23 5.71 15.58
C THR A 119 -9.56 4.36 15.82
N VAL A 120 -8.24 4.37 16.03
CA VAL A 120 -7.46 3.18 16.40
C VAL A 120 -6.93 3.39 17.82
N PRO A 121 -7.20 2.46 18.77
CA PRO A 121 -6.68 2.61 20.12
C PRO A 121 -5.15 2.60 20.14
N CYS A 122 -4.54 3.64 20.71
CA CYS A 122 -3.09 3.82 20.77
C CYS A 122 -2.40 2.64 21.48
N ASP A 123 -3.01 2.15 22.56
CA ASP A 123 -2.52 1.04 23.39
C ASP A 123 -2.55 -0.33 22.69
N LYS A 124 -3.22 -0.40 21.53
CA LYS A 124 -3.41 -1.63 20.76
C LYS A 124 -2.78 -1.55 19.37
N THR A 125 -1.98 -0.54 19.07
CA THR A 125 -1.33 -0.42 17.76
C THR A 125 -0.02 -1.21 17.72
N LEU A 126 0.16 -2.04 16.69
CA LEU A 126 1.37 -2.83 16.45
C LEU A 126 2.07 -2.34 15.17
N PHE A 127 3.20 -1.67 15.35
CA PHE A 127 4.07 -1.30 14.24
C PHE A 127 5.02 -2.44 13.87
N TRP A 128 5.35 -2.54 12.59
CA TRP A 128 6.25 -3.57 12.09
C TRP A 128 7.11 -3.04 10.95
N SER A 129 8.30 -3.61 10.78
CA SER A 129 9.21 -3.31 9.66
C SER A 129 9.90 -4.59 9.22
N LYS A 130 9.76 -4.93 7.94
CA LYS A 130 10.25 -6.19 7.33
C LYS A 130 9.67 -7.49 7.95
N SER A 131 8.73 -7.38 8.89
CA SER A 131 8.12 -8.50 9.63
C SER A 131 6.60 -8.60 9.44
N LYS A 132 6.08 -8.10 8.30
CA LYS A 132 4.64 -8.09 7.94
C LYS A 132 3.92 -9.36 8.36
N HIS A 133 4.33 -10.49 7.77
CA HIS A 133 3.65 -11.77 7.96
C HIS A 133 3.54 -12.17 9.45
N LEU A 134 4.61 -11.96 10.23
CA LEU A 134 4.62 -12.28 11.65
C LEU A 134 3.70 -11.34 12.44
N ALA A 135 3.72 -10.04 12.13
CA ALA A 135 2.87 -9.05 12.79
C ALA A 135 1.39 -9.35 12.56
N HIS A 136 0.98 -9.62 11.32
CA HIS A 136 -0.39 -10.00 10.99
C HIS A 136 -0.81 -11.36 11.60
N GLN A 137 0.09 -12.33 11.65
CA GLN A 137 -0.19 -13.60 12.33
C GLN A 137 -0.38 -13.39 13.84
N TYR A 138 0.37 -12.48 14.44
CA TYR A 138 0.19 -12.12 15.84
C TYR A 138 -1.17 -11.44 16.09
N THR A 139 -1.53 -10.43 15.30
CA THR A 139 -2.81 -9.71 15.48
C THR A 139 -4.02 -10.62 15.24
N SER A 140 -3.97 -11.50 14.25
CA SER A 140 -5.05 -12.47 13.99
C SER A 140 -5.21 -13.52 15.12
N VAL A 141 -4.12 -13.97 15.75
CA VAL A 141 -4.16 -14.98 16.82
C VAL A 141 -4.49 -14.37 18.18
N GLN A 142 -3.89 -13.23 18.52
CA GLN A 142 -4.11 -12.59 19.83
C GLN A 142 -5.38 -11.73 19.84
N GLY A 143 -5.83 -11.22 18.69
CA GLY A 143 -7.07 -10.45 18.51
C GLY A 143 -7.14 -9.11 19.25
N LYS A 144 -6.05 -8.70 19.92
CA LYS A 144 -6.00 -7.55 20.82
C LYS A 144 -5.17 -6.38 20.30
N MET A 145 -4.51 -6.56 19.16
CA MET A 145 -3.67 -5.55 18.52
C MET A 145 -4.06 -5.35 17.07
N PHE A 146 -3.74 -4.17 16.54
CA PHE A 146 -4.04 -3.72 15.19
C PHE A 146 -2.77 -3.24 14.52
N THR A 147 -2.47 -3.81 13.36
CA THR A 147 -1.53 -3.24 12.41
C THR A 147 -2.21 -2.14 11.59
N LEU A 148 -1.44 -1.38 10.82
CA LEU A 148 -2.01 -0.38 9.91
C LEU A 148 -2.95 -1.03 8.89
N GLU A 149 -2.62 -2.23 8.45
CA GLU A 149 -3.41 -3.05 7.51
C GLU A 149 -4.69 -3.60 8.13
N ASP A 150 -4.85 -3.53 9.46
CA ASP A 150 -6.09 -3.87 10.15
C ASP A 150 -7.07 -2.67 10.23
N THR A 151 -6.72 -1.51 9.63
CA THR A 151 -7.62 -0.36 9.42
C THR A 151 -8.37 -0.45 8.09
N LEU A 152 -9.47 0.29 7.88
CA LEU A 152 -10.25 0.20 6.64
C LEU A 152 -9.41 0.53 5.40
N LEU A 153 -8.67 1.64 5.42
CA LEU A 153 -7.82 2.03 4.29
C LEU A 153 -6.64 1.08 4.10
N GLY A 154 -6.00 0.64 5.19
CA GLY A 154 -4.92 -0.34 5.13
C GLY A 154 -5.38 -1.68 4.55
N TYR A 155 -6.49 -2.22 5.06
CA TYR A 155 -7.07 -3.49 4.61
C TYR A 155 -7.44 -3.47 3.13
N ILE A 156 -8.05 -2.38 2.66
CA ILE A 156 -8.39 -2.25 1.24
C ILE A 156 -7.14 -2.23 0.38
N ALA A 157 -6.14 -1.43 0.76
CA ALA A 157 -4.92 -1.21 -0.01
C ALA A 157 -3.89 -2.35 0.09
N ASP A 158 -4.06 -3.27 1.03
CA ASP A 158 -3.01 -4.22 1.39
C ASP A 158 -2.56 -5.10 0.21
N ASP A 159 -1.26 -5.17 -0.04
CA ASP A 159 -0.65 -5.85 -1.20
C ASP A 159 -1.14 -5.41 -2.59
N LEU A 160 -1.88 -4.30 -2.71
CA LEU A 160 -2.28 -3.73 -3.99
C LEU A 160 -1.25 -2.73 -4.53
N LYS A 161 -1.27 -2.56 -5.85
CA LYS A 161 -0.53 -1.52 -6.59
C LYS A 161 -1.50 -0.77 -7.48
N TRP A 162 -1.30 0.54 -7.64
CA TRP A 162 -2.14 1.36 -8.49
C TRP A 162 -1.39 2.60 -8.97
N CYS A 163 -1.71 3.03 -10.17
CA CYS A 163 -1.30 4.33 -10.70
C CYS A 163 -2.23 4.77 -11.82
N GLY A 164 -2.21 6.07 -12.12
CA GLY A 164 -2.91 6.66 -13.26
C GLY A 164 -1.96 6.94 -14.41
N ASP A 165 -2.51 7.51 -15.47
CA ASP A 165 -1.78 8.11 -16.58
C ASP A 165 -2.40 9.48 -16.88
N PRO A 166 -1.62 10.58 -17.00
CA PRO A 166 -2.15 11.90 -17.34
C PRO A 166 -2.85 11.98 -18.70
N SER A 167 -2.65 10.99 -19.57
CA SER A 167 -3.27 10.90 -20.88
C SER A 167 -4.64 10.20 -20.85
N THR A 168 -5.02 9.58 -19.73
CA THR A 168 -6.24 8.78 -19.63
C THR A 168 -7.03 9.09 -18.35
N SER A 169 -8.33 8.79 -18.36
CA SER A 169 -9.18 8.80 -17.17
C SER A 169 -9.23 7.46 -16.44
N ASP A 170 -8.39 6.51 -16.83
CA ASP A 170 -8.37 5.15 -16.31
C ASP A 170 -7.08 4.86 -15.52
N LEU A 171 -7.05 3.69 -14.88
CA LEU A 171 -5.84 3.21 -14.21
C LEU A 171 -4.88 2.63 -15.25
N ASN A 172 -3.59 2.75 -14.98
CA ASN A 172 -2.58 2.12 -15.83
C ASN A 172 -2.42 0.64 -15.42
N TYR A 173 -2.88 -0.26 -16.29
CA TYR A 173 -2.81 -1.72 -16.13
C TYR A 173 -1.58 -2.35 -16.81
N ASP A 174 -0.78 -1.54 -17.52
CA ASP A 174 0.41 -2.02 -18.22
C ASP A 174 1.64 -1.98 -17.30
N SER A 175 1.80 -0.89 -16.55
CA SER A 175 2.93 -0.71 -15.63
C SER A 175 2.74 0.46 -14.66
N CYS A 176 3.41 0.44 -13.51
CA CYS A 176 3.43 1.56 -12.57
C CYS A 176 4.86 1.91 -12.12
N PRO A 177 5.11 3.15 -11.64
CA PRO A 177 6.44 3.54 -11.17
C PRO A 177 6.92 2.66 -10.01
N HIS A 178 8.17 2.16 -10.09
CA HIS A 178 8.83 1.55 -8.96
C HIS A 178 9.51 2.61 -8.08
N TRP A 179 9.42 2.47 -6.76
CA TRP A 179 9.87 3.49 -5.81
C TRP A 179 11.36 3.82 -5.89
N SER A 180 12.21 2.81 -6.13
CA SER A 180 13.67 2.97 -6.20
C SER A 180 14.20 3.22 -7.62
N GLU A 181 13.42 2.88 -8.66
CA GLU A 181 13.90 2.94 -10.05
C GLU A 181 13.31 4.10 -10.85
N ASN A 182 12.11 4.56 -10.47
CA ASN A 182 11.42 5.62 -11.18
C ASN A 182 11.25 6.85 -10.28
N CYS A 183 10.50 6.73 -9.19
CA CYS A 183 10.26 7.85 -8.29
C CYS A 183 9.82 7.42 -6.90
N PRO A 184 10.37 8.05 -5.84
CA PRO A 184 10.01 7.75 -4.46
C PRO A 184 8.58 8.21 -4.12
N ASN A 185 8.09 9.27 -4.78
CA ASN A 185 6.75 9.84 -4.57
C ASN A 185 5.78 9.34 -5.65
N ASN A 186 5.35 8.10 -5.53
CA ASN A 186 4.33 7.50 -6.39
C ASN A 186 3.01 7.29 -5.61
N PRO A 187 1.87 7.05 -6.28
CA PRO A 187 0.58 6.96 -5.62
C PRO A 187 0.54 5.98 -4.44
N VAL A 188 1.24 4.84 -4.55
CA VAL A 188 1.26 3.82 -3.51
C VAL A 188 2.11 4.28 -2.33
N THR A 189 3.33 4.78 -2.57
CA THR A 189 4.21 5.22 -1.48
C THR A 189 3.65 6.41 -0.72
N VAL A 190 3.06 7.38 -1.43
CA VAL A 190 2.43 8.54 -0.81
C VAL A 190 1.21 8.12 0.00
N PHE A 191 0.36 7.24 -0.52
CA PHE A 191 -0.78 6.71 0.24
C PHE A 191 -0.35 6.10 1.57
N TRP A 192 0.59 5.15 1.55
CA TRP A 192 1.06 4.49 2.77
C TRP A 192 1.72 5.48 3.73
N LYS A 193 2.47 6.46 3.21
CA LYS A 193 3.04 7.54 4.03
C LYS A 193 1.95 8.34 4.76
N GLU A 194 0.89 8.75 4.06
CA GLU A 194 -0.16 9.58 4.65
C GLU A 194 -1.03 8.81 5.66
N ILE A 195 -1.39 7.56 5.38
CA ILE A 195 -2.18 6.78 6.36
C ILE A 195 -1.35 6.31 7.56
N SER A 196 -0.02 6.20 7.41
CA SER A 196 0.88 5.89 8.54
C SER A 196 0.99 7.06 9.52
N LYS A 197 1.04 8.30 9.02
CA LYS A 197 1.08 9.52 9.86
C LYS A 197 -0.15 9.70 10.74
N LYS A 198 -1.32 9.24 10.26
CA LYS A 198 -2.60 9.43 10.93
C LYS A 198 -2.88 8.37 12.02
N SER A 199 -2.01 7.37 12.15
CA SER A 199 -2.03 6.43 13.28
C SER A 199 -1.44 7.15 14.51
N PRO A 200 -2.09 7.05 15.68
CA PRO A 200 -2.42 8.19 16.53
C PRO A 200 -1.20 8.99 17.03
N GLU A 201 -0.97 10.14 16.40
CA GLU A 201 -0.22 11.25 17.02
C GLU A 201 -1.15 12.25 17.74
N GLU A 202 -2.47 12.18 17.53
CA GLU A 202 -3.38 13.23 18.03
C GLU A 202 -3.93 13.06 19.46
N ASP A 203 -3.39 12.16 20.28
CA ASP A 203 -3.71 12.13 21.73
C ASP A 203 -2.50 11.86 22.65
N MET A 204 -1.28 12.04 22.15
CA MET A 204 -0.12 12.15 23.03
C MET A 204 0.45 13.55 22.87
N THR A 205 0.00 14.44 23.74
CA THR A 205 0.59 15.75 24.00
C THR A 205 2.04 15.54 24.43
N THR A 206 2.94 15.34 23.46
CA THR A 206 4.37 15.42 23.68
C THR A 206 4.68 16.90 23.79
N THR A 207 4.91 17.32 25.03
CA THR A 207 5.58 18.58 25.35
C THR A 207 6.80 18.73 24.45
N MET A 208 6.75 19.74 23.59
CA MET A 208 7.93 20.28 22.93
C MET A 208 8.90 20.74 24.02
N VAL A 209 10.10 20.15 24.07
CA VAL A 209 11.29 20.87 24.51
C VAL A 209 12.35 20.59 23.47
N ASP A 210 12.86 21.68 22.92
CA ASP A 210 13.74 21.77 21.76
C ASP A 210 15.05 20.97 21.90
N GLU A 211 15.57 20.57 20.75
CA GLU A 211 16.85 19.92 20.53
C GLU A 211 18.02 20.64 21.22
N GLU A 212 18.93 19.87 21.83
CA GLU A 212 20.36 19.96 21.52
C GLU A 212 21.15 18.72 22.01
N ALA A 213 21.59 17.92 21.04
CA ALA A 213 22.78 17.06 20.99
C ALA A 213 23.23 16.25 22.23
N LYS A 214 23.05 14.90 22.21
CA LYS A 214 24.15 13.96 22.51
C LYS A 214 23.87 12.49 22.15
N ASP A 215 24.89 11.89 21.55
CA ASP A 215 25.11 10.49 21.14
C ASP A 215 24.98 9.43 22.27
N SER A 216 23.86 9.41 23.00
CA SER A 216 23.62 8.45 24.10
C SER A 216 22.24 7.76 24.09
N GLU A 217 21.34 8.12 23.19
CA GLU A 217 19.95 7.61 23.14
C GLU A 217 19.77 6.24 22.46
N VAL A 218 20.81 5.64 21.88
CA VAL A 218 20.68 4.35 21.14
C VAL A 218 20.52 3.13 22.07
N LYS A 219 20.81 3.28 23.37
CA LYS A 219 20.77 2.16 24.33
C LYS A 219 19.38 1.96 24.95
N ASP A 220 18.64 3.05 25.15
CA ASP A 220 17.36 3.03 25.87
C ASP A 220 16.22 2.50 24.98
N GLU A 221 16.18 2.90 23.70
CA GLU A 221 15.16 2.41 22.75
C GLU A 221 15.17 0.89 22.58
N LYS A 222 16.36 0.27 22.58
CA LYS A 222 16.49 -1.19 22.47
C LYS A 222 16.01 -1.90 23.73
N GLU A 223 16.18 -1.30 24.90
CA GLU A 223 15.74 -1.86 26.17
C GLU A 223 14.22 -1.72 26.33
N VAL A 224 13.67 -0.57 25.95
CA VAL A 224 12.22 -0.33 25.88
C VAL A 224 11.57 -1.25 24.87
N GLN A 225 12.11 -1.38 23.64
CA GLN A 225 11.60 -2.35 22.67
C GLN A 225 11.73 -3.79 23.15
N ALA A 226 12.87 -4.18 23.74
CA ALA A 226 13.06 -5.54 24.24
C ALA A 226 12.10 -5.87 25.40
N SER A 227 11.82 -4.92 26.29
CA SER A 227 10.86 -5.09 27.38
C SER A 227 9.43 -5.23 26.86
N PHE A 228 9.05 -4.42 25.85
CA PHE A 228 7.76 -4.54 25.17
C PHE A 228 7.62 -5.90 24.48
N TRP A 229 8.61 -6.34 23.68
CA TRP A 229 8.57 -7.65 23.04
C TRP A 229 8.59 -8.81 24.04
N LYS A 230 9.25 -8.69 25.20
CA LYS A 230 9.17 -9.69 26.29
C LYS A 230 7.77 -9.75 26.92
N SER A 231 7.10 -8.61 27.04
CA SER A 231 5.72 -8.52 27.52
C SER A 231 4.75 -9.14 26.51
N LEU A 232 4.90 -8.81 25.22
CA LEU A 232 4.03 -9.26 24.13
C LEU A 232 4.24 -10.73 23.74
N LEU A 233 5.49 -11.17 23.68
CA LEU A 233 5.88 -12.55 23.43
C LEU A 233 6.10 -13.24 24.78
N SER A 234 5.10 -13.13 25.65
CA SER A 234 5.01 -14.00 26.83
C SER A 234 5.14 -15.44 26.31
N GLY A 235 6.23 -16.12 26.68
CA GLY A 235 6.48 -17.50 26.28
C GLY A 235 5.34 -18.44 26.68
N PRO A 236 5.43 -19.73 26.35
CA PRO A 236 4.45 -20.73 26.79
C PRO A 236 4.16 -20.54 28.29
N SER A 237 2.89 -20.67 28.70
CA SER A 237 2.51 -20.51 30.11
C SER A 237 3.48 -21.28 31.01
N PRO A 238 3.96 -20.69 32.12
CA PRO A 238 4.91 -21.35 32.99
C PRO A 238 4.34 -22.70 33.42
N ALA A 239 5.21 -23.73 33.44
CA ALA A 239 4.79 -25.07 33.79
C ALA A 239 4.20 -25.09 35.21
N PRO A 240 3.10 -25.83 35.44
CA PRO A 240 2.53 -25.96 36.77
C PRO A 240 3.56 -26.58 37.72
N LEU A 241 3.49 -26.19 38.99
CA LEU A 241 4.31 -26.80 40.04
C LEU A 241 3.69 -28.14 40.47
N CYS A 242 4.51 -29.15 40.68
CA CYS A 242 4.03 -30.43 41.19
C CYS A 242 3.61 -30.30 42.67
N ARG A 243 2.57 -31.03 43.08
CA ARG A 243 2.02 -30.95 44.45
C ARG A 243 3.01 -31.43 45.53
N GLY A 244 3.90 -32.38 45.21
CA GLY A 244 4.84 -32.95 46.17
C GLY A 244 6.06 -32.06 46.44
N HIS A 245 6.71 -31.55 45.38
CA HIS A 245 8.00 -30.85 45.51
C HIS A 245 7.91 -29.34 45.28
N ARG A 246 6.77 -28.84 44.77
CA ARG A 246 6.61 -27.45 44.31
C ARG A 246 7.63 -27.04 43.25
N GLU A 247 8.09 -28.01 42.45
CA GLU A 247 9.02 -27.82 41.34
C GLU A 247 8.28 -27.77 39.99
N PRO A 248 8.79 -27.03 38.99
CA PRO A 248 8.22 -26.98 37.64
C PRO A 248 8.09 -28.37 37.02
N CYS A 249 6.92 -28.67 36.47
CA CYS A 249 6.65 -29.94 35.79
C CYS A 249 7.24 -29.97 34.37
N VAL A 250 7.47 -31.18 33.85
CA VAL A 250 7.90 -31.40 32.46
C VAL A 250 6.68 -31.72 31.60
N MET A 251 6.56 -31.05 30.45
CA MET A 251 5.54 -31.34 29.45
C MET A 251 5.91 -32.57 28.62
N ARG A 252 4.95 -33.45 28.39
CA ARG A 252 5.06 -34.67 27.57
C ARG A 252 3.88 -34.75 26.60
N ILE A 253 4.05 -35.56 25.55
CA ILE A 253 3.03 -35.80 24.52
C ILE A 253 2.68 -37.28 24.53
N VAL A 254 1.39 -37.60 24.46
CA VAL A 254 0.93 -38.98 24.31
C VAL A 254 1.28 -39.48 22.91
N LYS A 255 2.22 -40.42 22.82
CA LYS A 255 2.59 -41.10 21.55
C LYS A 255 1.81 -42.39 21.30
N LYS A 256 1.07 -42.88 22.30
CA LYS A 256 0.30 -44.12 22.22
C LYS A 256 -0.97 -43.88 21.38
N SER A 257 -1.28 -44.82 20.49
CA SER A 257 -2.51 -44.80 19.71
C SER A 257 -3.76 -44.82 20.61
N GLY A 258 -4.75 -44.01 20.26
CA GLY A 258 -6.00 -43.90 21.00
C GLY A 258 -6.56 -42.46 21.02
N PRO A 259 -7.65 -42.21 21.76
CA PRO A 259 -8.36 -40.92 21.78
C PRO A 259 -7.52 -39.72 22.23
N ASN A 260 -6.41 -39.97 22.92
CA ASN A 260 -5.54 -38.93 23.47
C ASN A 260 -4.22 -38.78 22.70
N LEU A 261 -4.03 -39.46 21.56
CA LEU A 261 -2.81 -39.35 20.74
C LEU A 261 -2.53 -37.88 20.40
N GLY A 262 -1.30 -37.43 20.63
CA GLY A 262 -0.89 -36.04 20.38
C GLY A 262 -1.27 -35.04 21.47
N ARG A 263 -2.06 -35.41 22.49
CA ARG A 263 -2.36 -34.51 23.61
C ARG A 263 -1.15 -34.29 24.51
N HIS A 264 -1.02 -33.07 25.02
CA HIS A 264 0.06 -32.66 25.93
C HIS A 264 -0.38 -32.79 27.39
N PHE A 265 0.54 -33.21 28.27
CA PHE A 265 0.32 -33.31 29.71
C PHE A 265 1.60 -32.98 30.49
N TYR A 266 1.45 -32.63 31.76
CA TYR A 266 2.53 -32.31 32.69
C TYR A 266 2.72 -33.43 33.70
N VAL A 267 3.98 -33.77 33.98
CA VAL A 267 4.38 -34.70 35.04
C VAL A 267 5.51 -34.13 35.88
N CYS A 268 5.70 -34.67 37.08
CA CYS A 268 6.86 -34.34 37.91
C CYS A 268 8.17 -34.60 37.15
N ALA A 269 9.13 -33.69 37.26
CA ALA A 269 10.42 -33.78 36.58
C ALA A 269 11.35 -34.85 37.17
N ARG A 270 11.12 -35.23 38.44
CA ARG A 270 11.97 -36.19 39.16
C ARG A 270 11.82 -37.61 38.60
N PRO A 271 12.88 -38.44 38.67
CA PRO A 271 12.86 -39.82 38.20
C PRO A 271 11.91 -40.68 39.03
N GLN A 272 11.46 -41.80 38.45
CA GLN A 272 10.64 -42.75 39.18
C GLN A 272 11.52 -43.56 40.13
N GLY A 273 11.10 -43.69 41.39
CA GLY A 273 11.83 -44.42 42.41
C GLY A 273 10.92 -44.78 43.60
N PRO A 274 11.50 -45.25 44.72
CA PRO A 274 10.73 -45.73 45.86
C PRO A 274 9.79 -44.64 46.42
N PRO A 275 8.56 -44.97 46.87
CA PRO A 275 7.59 -43.99 47.34
C PRO A 275 8.03 -43.18 48.57
N ASN A 276 9.00 -43.69 49.33
CA ASN A 276 9.54 -43.03 50.53
C ASN A 276 10.83 -42.24 50.27
N ASP A 277 11.34 -42.24 49.04
CA ASP A 277 12.52 -41.47 48.69
C ASP A 277 12.09 -40.05 48.26
N PRO A 278 12.52 -38.99 48.99
CA PRO A 278 12.19 -37.62 48.65
C PRO A 278 12.68 -37.20 47.25
N SER A 279 13.69 -37.88 46.70
CA SER A 279 14.23 -37.62 45.36
C SER A 279 13.40 -38.24 44.23
N SER A 280 12.41 -39.07 44.57
CA SER A 280 11.55 -39.75 43.60
C SER A 280 10.35 -38.91 43.16
N SER A 281 9.82 -39.22 41.98
CA SER A 281 8.63 -38.58 41.40
C SER A 281 7.42 -38.66 42.32
N CYS A 282 6.75 -37.54 42.56
CA CYS A 282 5.54 -37.49 43.37
C CYS A 282 4.27 -37.91 42.61
N ASN A 283 4.42 -38.55 41.43
CA ASN A 283 3.34 -38.99 40.56
C ASN A 283 2.34 -37.88 40.16
N PHE A 284 2.78 -36.62 40.15
CA PHE A 284 1.93 -35.52 39.69
C PHE A 284 1.60 -35.69 38.21
N PHE A 285 0.32 -35.47 37.87
CA PHE A 285 -0.19 -35.52 36.50
C PHE A 285 -1.23 -34.41 36.29
N LEU A 286 -1.13 -33.69 35.17
CA LEU A 286 -2.12 -32.69 34.76
C LEU A 286 -2.19 -32.59 33.22
N TRP A 287 -3.39 -32.64 32.64
CA TRP A 287 -3.56 -32.37 31.21
C TRP A 287 -3.26 -30.90 30.89
N SER A 288 -2.53 -30.64 29.80
CA SER A 288 -2.38 -29.28 29.28
C SER A 288 -3.71 -28.81 28.70
N ARG A 289 -4.12 -27.58 29.04
CA ARG A 289 -5.25 -26.93 28.35
C ARG A 289 -4.72 -26.35 27.05
N THR A 290 -5.36 -26.66 25.93
CA THR A 290 -5.16 -25.91 24.68
C THR A 290 -5.56 -24.47 24.91
N ARG A 291 -4.64 -23.52 24.69
CA ARG A 291 -5.01 -22.12 24.45
C ARG A 291 -5.60 -22.00 23.06
#